data_AF-A0A183HDT7-F1
#
_entry.id   AF-A0A183HDT7-F1
#
_cell.length_a   1.000
_cell.length_b   1.000
_cell.length_c   1.000
_cell.angle_alpha   90.00
_cell.angle_beta   90.00
_cell.angle_gamma   90.00
#
_symmetry.space_group_name_H-M   'P 1'
#
loop_
_entity.id
_entity.type
_entity.pdbx_description
1 polymer ?
#
loop_
_entity_poly.entity_id
_entity_poly.type
_entity_poly.pdbx_seq_one_letter_code
_entity_poly.pdbx_strand_id
1 'polypeptide(L)'
;MGNAAIAKNRKIYAFFCFKYFRHYKLAYQHCTECEIIDSELFELRAVAGLLNYKICQLSFLHSAALEALAQQRRHSTAFFYLPPGSYPSAAIASIEHLLWKGKQCSLFANLFERAVMGGLVAVSTQHPGMYLQAAAYYYRQANEAIAALNVSPQLSGSIYSNPDPLIPTADIFYGQRPWRTSTENGSLSDPETEKNALIALESRCSPNHDRCIALLSSAMSQFKKYKCLRMQRYMMLLLSDEYLVTGQYVKALQFASHLIWEFRREGFIQPIAMLLLRALICAFRVADVKEFMSLSIQILNLRTFPTFASITEQIVANIALIRQGCPPHVPVPHANMSSAEVHYFSHFVKLLIYLT
;
A
#
# COMPACT_ATOMS: atom_id res chain seq x y z
N MET A 1 -9.58 47.55 -18.40
CA MET A 1 -10.84 46.79 -18.29
C MET A 1 -10.66 45.28 -17.98
N GLY A 2 -9.51 44.64 -18.26
CA GLY A 2 -9.28 43.21 -17.97
C GLY A 2 -9.27 42.81 -16.48
N ASN A 3 -8.70 43.61 -15.58
CA ASN A 3 -8.59 43.28 -14.16
C ASN A 3 -9.95 43.26 -13.42
N ALA A 4 -10.92 44.07 -13.84
CA ALA A 4 -12.25 44.12 -13.22
C ALA A 4 -13.11 42.90 -13.61
N ALA A 5 -13.00 42.41 -14.84
CA ALA A 5 -13.68 41.19 -15.30
C ALA A 5 -13.12 39.93 -14.62
N ILE A 6 -11.80 39.84 -14.44
CA ILE A 6 -11.14 38.74 -13.72
C ILE A 6 -11.54 38.75 -12.23
N ALA A 7 -11.60 39.92 -11.59
CA ALA A 7 -12.04 40.05 -10.20
C ALA A 7 -13.54 39.72 -10.01
N LYS A 8 -14.40 40.07 -10.98
CA LYS A 8 -15.83 39.75 -10.96
C LYS A 8 -16.08 38.25 -11.13
N ASN A 9 -15.35 37.59 -12.03
CA ASN A 9 -15.38 36.13 -12.15
C ASN A 9 -14.92 35.44 -10.86
N ARG A 10 -13.82 35.87 -10.24
CA ARG A 10 -13.35 35.30 -8.95
C ARG A 10 -14.40 35.42 -7.84
N LYS A 11 -15.14 36.53 -7.76
CA LYS A 11 -16.22 36.72 -6.77
C LYS A 11 -17.43 35.81 -7.00
N ILE A 12 -17.83 35.60 -8.26
CA ILE A 12 -18.93 34.70 -8.62
C ILE A 12 -18.54 33.24 -8.34
N TYR A 13 -17.34 32.81 -8.75
CA TYR A 13 -16.81 31.49 -8.42
C TYR A 13 -16.70 31.26 -6.90
N ALA A 14 -16.21 32.24 -6.15
CA ALA A 14 -16.14 32.16 -4.69
C ALA A 14 -17.53 32.04 -4.03
N PHE A 15 -18.53 32.77 -4.52
CA PHE A 15 -19.90 32.71 -4.00
C PHE A 15 -20.56 31.34 -4.26
N PHE A 16 -20.44 30.80 -5.48
CA PHE A 16 -20.93 29.46 -5.80
C PHE A 16 -20.21 28.41 -4.95
N CYS A 17 -18.87 28.45 -4.88
CA CYS A 17 -18.09 27.55 -4.05
C CYS A 17 -18.51 27.58 -2.58
N PHE A 18 -18.78 28.77 -2.01
CA PHE A 18 -19.24 28.90 -0.63
C PHE A 18 -20.62 28.29 -0.38
N LYS A 19 -21.57 28.48 -1.31
CA LYS A 19 -22.90 27.87 -1.22
C LYS A 19 -22.82 26.34 -1.26
N TYR A 20 -22.06 25.78 -2.20
CA TYR A 20 -21.86 24.33 -2.29
C TYR A 20 -21.10 23.76 -1.08
N PHE A 21 -20.14 24.50 -0.52
CA PHE A 21 -19.39 24.10 0.67
C PHE A 21 -20.28 23.86 1.89
N ARG A 22 -21.27 24.74 2.12
CA ARG A 22 -22.24 24.56 3.21
C ARG A 22 -23.09 23.31 3.03
N HIS A 23 -23.55 23.03 1.81
CA HIS A 23 -24.33 21.82 1.53
C HIS A 23 -23.50 20.55 1.70
N TYR A 24 -22.23 20.53 1.28
CA TYR A 24 -21.34 19.38 1.52
C TYR A 24 -21.10 19.15 3.01
N LYS A 25 -20.89 20.20 3.81
CA LYS A 25 -20.73 20.08 5.27
C LYS A 25 -21.99 19.53 5.93
N LEU A 26 -23.17 20.01 5.54
CA LEU A 26 -24.45 19.53 6.06
C LEU A 26 -24.67 18.05 5.71
N ALA A 27 -24.46 17.67 4.45
CA ALA A 27 -24.58 16.27 4.02
C ALA A 27 -23.58 15.37 4.77
N TYR A 28 -22.35 15.85 4.98
CA TYR A 28 -21.33 15.11 5.74
C TYR A 28 -21.73 14.92 7.20
N GLN A 29 -22.33 15.96 7.81
CA GLN A 29 -22.85 15.89 9.17
C GLN A 29 -23.96 14.84 9.29
N HIS A 30 -24.88 14.77 8.32
CA HIS A 30 -25.87 13.69 8.28
C HIS A 30 -25.20 12.31 8.23
N CYS A 31 -24.18 12.11 7.39
CA CYS A 31 -23.45 10.83 7.37
C CYS A 31 -22.82 10.46 8.72
N THR A 32 -22.41 11.44 9.54
CA THR A 32 -21.83 11.17 10.87
C THR A 32 -22.88 10.92 11.95
N GLU A 33 -24.12 11.36 11.73
CA GLU A 33 -25.25 11.22 12.66
C GLU A 33 -26.16 10.05 12.31
N CYS A 34 -26.04 9.50 11.09
CA CYS A 34 -26.79 8.32 10.65
C CYS A 34 -26.51 7.11 11.56
N GLU A 35 -27.57 6.32 11.77
CA GLU A 35 -27.44 5.00 12.38
C GLU A 35 -26.56 4.09 11.51
N ILE A 36 -25.67 3.34 12.15
CA ILE A 36 -24.72 2.48 11.45
C ILE A 36 -25.36 1.11 11.27
N ILE A 37 -25.76 0.82 10.03
CA ILE A 37 -26.25 -0.50 9.62
C ILE A 37 -25.10 -1.23 8.91
N ASP A 38 -24.72 -2.42 9.40
CA ASP A 38 -23.54 -3.15 8.90
C ASP A 38 -23.58 -3.37 7.38
N SER A 39 -24.75 -3.74 6.85
CA SER A 39 -24.94 -4.04 5.44
C SER A 39 -24.88 -2.82 4.51
N GLU A 40 -24.90 -1.61 5.06
CA GLU A 40 -24.86 -0.32 4.34
C GLU A 40 -23.56 0.46 4.62
N LEU A 41 -22.68 -0.10 5.45
CA LEU A 41 -21.50 0.60 5.93
C LEU A 41 -20.50 0.91 4.81
N PHE A 42 -20.47 0.08 3.77
CA PHE A 42 -19.66 0.31 2.58
C PHE A 42 -20.14 1.55 1.81
N GLU A 43 -21.45 1.63 1.57
CA GLU A 43 -22.13 2.74 0.90
C GLU A 43 -21.95 4.04 1.67
N LEU A 44 -22.17 4.01 3.00
CA LEU A 44 -21.99 5.15 3.88
C LEU A 44 -20.56 5.70 3.81
N ARG A 45 -19.55 4.82 3.83
CA ARG A 45 -18.14 5.22 3.68
C ARG A 45 -17.83 5.80 2.30
N ALA A 46 -18.42 5.25 1.25
CA ALA A 46 -18.24 5.78 -0.10
C ALA A 46 -18.73 7.22 -0.20
N VAL A 47 -19.95 7.49 0.28
CA VAL A 47 -20.56 8.83 0.31
C VAL A 47 -19.79 9.77 1.23
N ALA A 48 -19.52 9.37 2.47
CA ALA A 48 -18.79 10.19 3.44
C ALA A 48 -17.37 10.55 2.94
N GLY A 49 -16.69 9.60 2.28
CA GLY A 49 -15.38 9.84 1.68
C GLY A 49 -15.42 10.84 0.52
N LEU A 50 -16.43 10.76 -0.35
CA LEU A 50 -16.64 11.74 -1.43
C LEU A 50 -16.90 13.14 -0.87
N LEU A 51 -17.78 13.25 0.13
CA LEU A 51 -18.10 14.51 0.78
C LEU A 51 -16.86 15.11 1.46
N ASN A 52 -16.10 14.30 2.19
CA ASN A 52 -14.85 14.72 2.81
C ASN A 52 -13.84 15.22 1.76
N TYR A 53 -13.69 14.51 0.64
CA TYR A 53 -12.84 14.94 -0.47
C TYR A 53 -13.25 16.32 -1.00
N LYS A 54 -14.55 16.55 -1.22
CA LYS A 54 -15.07 17.85 -1.71
C LYS A 54 -14.86 18.98 -0.71
N ILE A 55 -15.10 18.72 0.58
CA ILE A 55 -14.86 19.71 1.65
C ILE A 55 -13.37 20.09 1.68
N CYS A 56 -12.47 19.11 1.74
CA CYS A 56 -11.03 19.34 1.75
C CYS A 56 -10.54 20.05 0.48
N GLN A 57 -11.04 19.65 -0.69
CA GLN A 57 -10.74 20.29 -1.98
C GLN A 57 -11.11 21.78 -1.95
N LEU A 58 -12.32 22.10 -1.52
CA LEU A 58 -12.79 23.47 -1.42
C LEU A 58 -11.99 24.25 -0.36
N SER A 59 -11.70 23.67 0.80
CA SER A 59 -10.86 24.33 1.82
C SER A 59 -9.48 24.70 1.27
N PHE A 60 -8.81 23.81 0.54
CA PHE A 60 -7.54 24.14 -0.11
C PHE A 60 -7.66 25.24 -1.16
N LEU A 61 -8.73 25.24 -1.98
CA LEU A 61 -8.98 26.27 -2.99
C LEU A 61 -9.20 27.67 -2.40
N HIS A 62 -9.72 27.77 -1.17
CA HIS A 62 -9.88 29.03 -0.45
C HIS A 62 -8.69 29.35 0.46
N SER A 63 -7.54 28.71 0.24
CA SER A 63 -6.33 28.89 1.06
C SER A 63 -6.53 28.58 2.56
N ALA A 64 -7.56 27.82 2.91
CA ALA A 64 -7.88 27.41 4.28
C ALA A 64 -7.28 26.02 4.58
N ALA A 65 -5.95 25.90 4.48
CA ALA A 65 -5.25 24.63 4.63
C ALA A 65 -5.45 23.98 6.03
N LEU A 66 -5.50 24.79 7.09
CA LEU A 66 -5.74 24.29 8.45
C LEU A 66 -7.15 23.68 8.59
N GLU A 67 -8.16 24.24 7.91
CA GLU A 67 -9.49 23.66 7.89
C GLU A 67 -9.52 22.32 7.15
N ALA A 68 -8.80 22.20 6.03
CA ALA A 68 -8.69 20.94 5.29
C ALA A 68 -8.03 19.85 6.15
N LEU A 69 -6.94 20.20 6.86
CA LEU A 69 -6.26 19.27 7.79
C LEU A 69 -7.16 18.88 8.97
N ALA A 70 -7.87 19.84 9.56
CA ALA A 70 -8.80 19.58 10.66
C ALA A 70 -10.00 18.72 10.21
N GLN A 71 -10.54 18.97 9.02
CA GLN A 71 -11.57 18.14 8.40
C GLN A 71 -11.08 16.71 8.19
N GLN A 72 -9.87 16.53 7.62
CA GLN A 72 -9.30 15.19 7.40
C GLN A 72 -9.10 14.43 8.72
N ARG A 73 -8.62 15.10 9.78
CA ARG A 73 -8.48 14.48 11.11
C ARG A 73 -9.82 14.04 11.65
N ARG A 74 -10.85 14.91 11.59
CA ARG A 74 -12.23 14.56 12.02
C ARG A 74 -12.77 13.39 11.22
N HIS A 75 -12.52 13.33 9.91
CA HIS A 75 -12.94 12.21 9.07
C HIS A 75 -12.28 10.89 9.45
N SER A 76 -10.98 10.90 9.72
CA SER A 76 -10.28 9.73 10.23
C SER A 76 -10.85 9.31 11.58
N THR A 77 -11.07 10.24 12.53
CA THR A 77 -11.70 9.92 13.82
C THR A 77 -13.09 9.31 13.68
N ALA A 78 -13.93 9.87 12.81
CA ALA A 78 -15.32 9.44 12.65
C ALA A 78 -15.47 8.10 11.92
N PHE A 79 -14.68 7.87 10.86
CA PHE A 79 -14.92 6.72 9.96
C PHE A 79 -13.79 5.69 9.91
N PHE A 80 -12.52 6.06 10.14
CA PHE A 80 -11.43 5.08 10.06
C PHE A 80 -11.40 4.15 11.28
N TYR A 81 -11.88 4.62 12.43
CA TYR A 81 -11.93 3.81 13.66
C TYR A 81 -13.20 2.97 13.78
N LEU A 82 -14.17 3.13 12.88
CA LEU A 82 -15.32 2.23 12.80
C LEU A 82 -14.86 0.81 12.45
N PRO A 83 -15.52 -0.24 12.99
CA PRO A 83 -15.21 -1.61 12.62
C PRO A 83 -15.41 -1.82 11.12
N PRO A 84 -14.64 -2.70 10.44
CA PRO A 84 -14.79 -2.92 9.00
C PRO A 84 -16.21 -3.34 8.59
N GLY A 85 -16.93 -4.02 9.48
CA GLY A 85 -18.23 -4.62 9.25
C GLY A 85 -18.11 -6.12 9.02
N SER A 86 -19.24 -6.82 8.84
CA SER A 86 -19.28 -8.26 8.54
C SER A 86 -19.86 -8.58 7.17
N TYR A 87 -20.48 -7.61 6.50
CA TYR A 87 -21.08 -7.77 5.19
C TYR A 87 -20.17 -7.28 4.03
N PRO A 88 -20.06 -8.00 2.89
CA PRO A 88 -20.74 -9.26 2.55
C PRO A 88 -20.12 -10.50 3.20
N SER A 89 -18.84 -10.43 3.56
CA SER A 89 -18.17 -11.35 4.47
C SER A 89 -17.17 -10.57 5.31
N ALA A 90 -16.82 -11.04 6.51
CA ALA A 90 -15.89 -10.34 7.38
C ALA A 90 -14.51 -10.11 6.73
N ALA A 91 -14.06 -11.06 5.90
CA ALA A 91 -12.80 -10.94 5.16
C ALA A 91 -12.86 -9.85 4.09
N ILE A 92 -13.89 -9.86 3.25
CA ILE A 92 -14.08 -8.86 2.19
C ILE A 92 -14.33 -7.47 2.78
N ALA A 93 -15.18 -7.36 3.80
CA ALA A 93 -15.44 -6.09 4.50
C ALA A 93 -14.15 -5.48 5.07
N SER A 94 -13.27 -6.31 5.63
CA SER A 94 -11.95 -5.88 6.12
C SER A 94 -11.04 -5.37 5.00
N ILE A 95 -10.96 -6.10 3.88
CA ILE A 95 -10.17 -5.72 2.71
C ILE A 95 -10.70 -4.41 2.10
N GLU A 96 -12.01 -4.32 1.84
CA GLU A 96 -12.66 -3.11 1.30
C GLU A 96 -12.42 -1.89 2.21
N HIS A 97 -12.49 -2.07 3.53
CA HIS A 97 -12.23 -0.99 4.48
C HIS A 97 -10.77 -0.51 4.42
N LEU A 98 -9.79 -1.41 4.35
CA LEU A 98 -8.38 -1.07 4.19
C LEU A 98 -8.12 -0.34 2.85
N LEU A 99 -8.67 -0.86 1.76
CA LEU A 99 -8.56 -0.24 0.42
C LEU A 99 -9.19 1.15 0.39
N TRP A 100 -10.33 1.34 1.06
CA TRP A 100 -11.00 2.62 1.19
C TRP A 100 -10.16 3.61 2.00
N LYS A 101 -9.63 3.23 3.17
CA LYS A 101 -8.71 4.10 3.95
C LYS A 101 -7.51 4.54 3.13
N GLY A 102 -6.88 3.59 2.44
CA GLY A 102 -5.75 3.85 1.54
C GLY A 102 -6.12 4.84 0.44
N LYS A 103 -7.32 4.69 -0.15
CA LYS A 103 -7.82 5.61 -1.18
C LYS A 103 -8.06 7.01 -0.63
N GLN A 104 -8.69 7.14 0.53
CA GLN A 104 -8.94 8.44 1.18
C GLN A 104 -7.63 9.18 1.47
N CYS A 105 -6.64 8.49 2.05
CA CYS A 105 -5.32 9.07 2.32
C CYS A 105 -4.62 9.52 1.03
N SER A 106 -4.63 8.70 -0.03
CA SER A 106 -4.01 9.03 -1.31
C SER A 106 -4.68 10.24 -1.99
N LEU A 107 -6.02 10.29 -1.99
CA LEU A 107 -6.77 11.41 -2.56
C LEU A 107 -6.49 12.72 -1.80
N PHE A 108 -6.45 12.67 -0.47
CA PHE A 108 -6.10 13.83 0.34
C PHE A 108 -4.67 14.30 0.09
N ALA A 109 -3.71 13.37 -0.02
CA ALA A 109 -2.32 13.69 -0.36
C ALA A 109 -2.22 14.45 -1.69
N ASN A 110 -2.96 14.01 -2.71
CA ASN A 110 -3.00 14.67 -4.02
C ASN A 110 -3.60 16.08 -3.95
N LEU A 111 -4.65 16.29 -3.14
CA LEU A 111 -5.20 17.64 -2.91
C LEU A 111 -4.18 18.55 -2.21
N PHE A 112 -3.50 18.03 -1.18
CA PHE A 112 -2.50 18.78 -0.45
C PHE A 112 -1.30 19.11 -1.35
N GLU A 113 -0.83 18.18 -2.17
CA GLU A 113 0.25 18.43 -3.13
C GLU A 113 -0.13 19.51 -4.16
N ARG A 114 -1.36 19.48 -4.69
CA ARG A 114 -1.86 20.56 -5.56
C ARG A 114 -1.89 21.91 -4.85
N ALA A 115 -2.28 21.95 -3.58
CA ALA A 115 -2.25 23.18 -2.79
C ALA A 115 -0.81 23.70 -2.61
N VAL A 116 0.16 22.81 -2.35
CA VAL A 116 1.59 23.16 -2.25
C VAL A 116 2.12 23.70 -3.58
N MET A 117 1.80 23.06 -4.70
CA MET A 117 2.13 23.58 -6.03
C MET A 117 1.47 24.94 -6.31
N GLY A 118 0.29 25.18 -5.72
CA GLY A 118 -0.42 26.46 -5.77
C GLY A 118 0.10 27.55 -4.83
N GLY A 119 1.21 27.32 -4.12
CA GLY A 119 1.87 28.32 -3.27
C GLY A 119 1.68 28.11 -1.75
N LEU A 120 0.99 27.05 -1.32
CA LEU A 120 0.94 26.69 0.11
C LEU A 120 2.33 26.23 0.59
N VAL A 121 2.83 26.87 1.65
CA VAL A 121 4.10 26.46 2.27
C VAL A 121 3.86 25.27 3.20
N ALA A 122 4.41 24.11 2.83
CA ALA A 122 4.41 22.92 3.67
C ALA A 122 5.71 22.81 4.49
N VAL A 123 5.63 22.12 5.62
CA VAL A 123 6.74 21.93 6.57
C VAL A 123 7.00 20.45 6.83
N SER A 124 8.14 20.12 7.44
CA SER A 124 8.56 18.74 7.73
C SER A 124 7.55 17.93 8.54
N THR A 125 6.71 18.57 9.36
CA THR A 125 5.67 17.92 10.17
C THR A 125 4.29 17.89 9.50
N GLN A 126 4.11 18.64 8.40
CA GLN A 126 2.83 18.79 7.71
C GLN A 126 3.07 18.93 6.21
N HIS A 127 3.09 17.80 5.52
CA HIS A 127 3.30 17.73 4.08
C HIS A 127 2.59 16.51 3.45
N PRO A 128 2.41 16.47 2.11
CA PRO A 128 1.70 15.38 1.44
C PRO A 128 2.26 13.97 1.70
N GLY A 129 3.60 13.86 1.84
CA GLY A 129 4.28 12.59 2.14
C GLY A 129 3.74 11.81 3.34
N MET A 130 3.24 12.49 4.39
CA MET A 130 2.63 11.83 5.56
C MET A 130 1.39 11.01 5.17
N TYR A 131 0.58 11.55 4.25
CA TYR A 131 -0.65 10.93 3.77
C TYR A 131 -0.39 9.88 2.69
N LEU A 132 0.67 10.04 1.89
CA LEU A 132 1.13 9.00 0.97
C LEU A 132 1.67 7.78 1.73
N GLN A 133 2.42 7.98 2.81
CA GLN A 133 2.85 6.91 3.70
C GLN A 133 1.65 6.18 4.31
N ALA A 134 0.67 6.92 4.86
CA ALA A 134 -0.53 6.32 5.42
C ALA A 134 -1.32 5.53 4.36
N ALA A 135 -1.41 6.05 3.13
CA ALA A 135 -2.04 5.34 2.02
C ALA A 135 -1.32 4.02 1.71
N ALA A 136 0.01 4.05 1.58
CA ALA A 136 0.81 2.86 1.34
C ALA A 136 0.64 1.82 2.47
N TYR A 137 0.62 2.26 3.73
CA TYR A 137 0.41 1.38 4.89
C TYR A 137 -0.93 0.61 4.81
N TYR A 138 -2.02 1.27 4.44
CA TYR A 138 -3.31 0.59 4.30
C TYR A 138 -3.37 -0.33 3.09
N TYR A 139 -2.78 0.06 1.95
CA TYR A 139 -2.71 -0.82 0.77
C TYR A 139 -1.86 -2.07 1.04
N ARG A 140 -0.76 -1.95 1.81
CA ARG A 140 0.05 -3.11 2.21
C ARG A 140 -0.72 -4.09 3.08
N GLN A 141 -1.43 -3.59 4.09
CA GLN A 141 -2.30 -4.44 4.91
C GLN A 141 -3.42 -5.08 4.09
N ALA A 142 -3.97 -4.36 3.10
CA ALA A 142 -4.95 -4.95 2.19
C ALA A 142 -4.32 -6.09 1.36
N ASN A 143 -3.10 -5.91 0.84
CA ASN A 143 -2.38 -6.96 0.13
C ASN A 143 -2.12 -8.19 1.01
N GLU A 144 -1.74 -8.00 2.28
CA GLU A 144 -1.57 -9.08 3.26
C GLU A 144 -2.90 -9.82 3.52
N ALA A 145 -3.99 -9.09 3.71
CA ALA A 145 -5.32 -9.67 3.91
C ALA A 145 -5.83 -10.43 2.67
N ILE A 146 -5.60 -9.91 1.46
CA ILE A 146 -5.93 -10.58 0.20
C ILE A 146 -5.07 -11.85 0.03
N ALA A 147 -3.77 -11.79 0.33
CA ALA A 147 -2.91 -12.96 0.26
C ALA A 147 -3.36 -14.06 1.23
N ALA A 148 -3.79 -13.69 2.44
CA ALA A 148 -4.35 -14.64 3.41
C ALA A 148 -5.68 -15.26 2.92
N LEU A 149 -6.54 -14.46 2.27
CA LEU A 149 -7.78 -14.94 1.66
C LEU A 149 -7.51 -15.97 0.54
N ASN A 150 -6.53 -15.68 -0.32
CA ASN A 150 -6.19 -16.54 -1.48
C ASN A 150 -5.61 -17.92 -1.10
N VAL A 151 -5.08 -18.06 0.13
CA VAL A 151 -4.58 -19.35 0.64
C VAL A 151 -5.72 -20.19 1.26
N SER A 152 -6.89 -19.60 1.50
CA SER A 152 -8.04 -20.31 2.07
C SER A 152 -8.60 -21.36 1.08
N PRO A 153 -8.85 -22.61 1.50
CA PRO A 153 -9.37 -23.68 0.63
C PRO A 153 -10.79 -23.40 0.10
N GLN A 154 -11.49 -22.39 0.64
CA GLN A 154 -12.84 -21.98 0.24
C GLN A 154 -12.95 -21.53 -1.23
N LEU A 155 -11.86 -21.05 -1.83
CA LEU A 155 -11.82 -20.60 -3.23
C LEU A 155 -11.53 -21.72 -4.24
N SER A 156 -11.11 -22.90 -3.76
CA SER A 156 -10.73 -24.04 -4.60
C SER A 156 -11.97 -24.77 -5.13
N GLY A 157 -12.61 -24.22 -6.15
CA GLY A 157 -13.76 -24.85 -6.84
C GLY A 157 -14.99 -23.96 -7.03
N SER A 158 -14.94 -22.68 -6.65
CA SER A 158 -16.05 -21.76 -6.88
C SER A 158 -16.06 -21.29 -8.34
N ILE A 159 -17.20 -21.48 -9.02
CA ILE A 159 -17.38 -21.11 -10.43
C ILE A 159 -17.81 -19.64 -10.49
N TYR A 160 -17.07 -18.82 -11.24
CA TYR A 160 -17.43 -17.44 -11.49
C TYR A 160 -18.79 -17.37 -12.19
N SER A 161 -19.75 -16.66 -11.60
CA SER A 161 -21.11 -16.55 -12.13
C SER A 161 -21.15 -15.73 -13.41
N ASN A 162 -21.97 -16.17 -14.37
CA ASN A 162 -22.24 -15.44 -15.61
C ASN A 162 -23.78 -15.36 -15.78
N PRO A 163 -24.40 -14.17 -15.84
CA PRO A 163 -23.80 -12.82 -15.90
C PRO A 163 -23.09 -12.39 -14.60
N ASP A 164 -22.16 -11.45 -14.73
CA ASP A 164 -21.37 -10.94 -13.60
C ASP A 164 -22.22 -10.07 -12.66
N PRO A 165 -22.42 -10.49 -11.38
CA PRO A 165 -23.27 -9.77 -10.42
C PRO A 165 -22.71 -8.40 -10.01
N LEU A 166 -21.45 -8.11 -10.35
CA LEU A 166 -20.82 -6.82 -10.07
C LEU A 166 -21.04 -5.77 -11.16
N ILE A 167 -21.67 -6.15 -12.28
CA ILE A 167 -22.05 -5.21 -13.34
C ILE A 167 -23.47 -4.69 -13.04
N PRO A 168 -23.67 -3.36 -12.91
CA PRO A 168 -24.99 -2.80 -12.70
C PRO A 168 -25.91 -3.12 -13.87
N THR A 169 -27.09 -3.66 -13.59
CA THR A 169 -28.15 -3.92 -14.57
C THR A 169 -29.18 -2.79 -14.66
N ALA A 170 -29.14 -1.84 -13.72
CA ALA A 170 -30.00 -0.67 -13.63
C ALA A 170 -29.21 0.56 -13.14
N ASP A 171 -29.87 1.72 -13.12
CA ASP A 171 -29.30 2.94 -12.54
C ASP A 171 -29.06 2.74 -11.03
N ILE A 172 -27.80 2.89 -10.62
CA ILE A 172 -27.35 2.74 -9.24
C ILE A 172 -26.94 4.08 -8.64
N PHE A 173 -27.21 4.25 -7.35
CA PHE A 173 -26.69 5.39 -6.61
C PHE A 173 -25.19 5.27 -6.39
N TYR A 174 -24.52 6.41 -6.20
CA TYR A 174 -23.09 6.44 -5.96
C TYR A 174 -22.72 5.63 -4.70
N GLY A 175 -21.84 4.64 -4.87
CA GLY A 175 -21.38 3.77 -3.79
C GLY A 175 -22.27 2.56 -3.51
N GLN A 176 -23.48 2.51 -4.08
CA GLN A 176 -24.38 1.37 -3.94
C GLN A 176 -23.78 0.10 -4.56
N ARG A 177 -23.90 -1.02 -3.86
CA ARG A 177 -23.50 -2.32 -4.39
C ARG A 177 -24.38 -2.71 -5.59
N PRO A 178 -23.80 -3.03 -6.77
CA PRO A 178 -24.55 -3.29 -8.01
C PRO A 178 -25.61 -4.39 -7.91
N TRP A 179 -25.36 -5.41 -7.10
CA TRP A 179 -26.29 -6.52 -6.89
C TRP A 179 -27.41 -6.21 -5.90
N ARG A 180 -27.40 -5.03 -5.24
CA ARG A 180 -28.41 -4.59 -4.24
C ARG A 180 -29.26 -3.42 -4.74
N THR A 181 -29.61 -3.40 -6.03
CA THR A 181 -30.64 -2.50 -6.55
C THR A 181 -32.00 -2.90 -5.99
N SER A 182 -32.79 -1.95 -5.50
CA SER A 182 -34.16 -2.23 -5.06
C SER A 182 -34.96 -2.82 -6.21
N THR A 183 -35.33 -4.10 -6.09
CA THR A 183 -36.34 -4.70 -6.96
C THR A 183 -37.67 -3.96 -6.83
N GLU A 184 -38.51 -3.94 -7.87
CA GLU A 184 -39.80 -3.23 -7.91
C GLU A 184 -40.73 -3.54 -6.72
N ASN A 185 -40.50 -4.65 -6.02
CA ASN A 185 -41.26 -5.12 -4.86
C ASN A 185 -40.67 -4.71 -3.50
N GLY A 186 -39.60 -3.90 -3.47
CA GLY A 186 -38.95 -3.45 -2.23
C GLY A 186 -38.16 -4.53 -1.47
N SER A 187 -38.03 -5.75 -1.99
CA SER A 187 -37.23 -6.82 -1.39
C SER A 187 -35.73 -6.62 -1.63
N LEU A 188 -34.93 -7.00 -0.63
CA LEU A 188 -33.48 -7.19 -0.78
C LEU A 188 -33.18 -8.31 -1.78
N SER A 189 -31.98 -8.30 -2.35
CA SER A 189 -31.49 -9.30 -3.31
C SER A 189 -31.64 -10.73 -2.79
N ASP A 190 -31.93 -11.66 -3.69
CA ASP A 190 -32.07 -13.07 -3.32
C ASP A 190 -30.73 -13.65 -2.80
N PRO A 191 -30.76 -14.68 -1.93
CA PRO A 191 -29.56 -15.24 -1.33
C PRO A 191 -28.53 -15.79 -2.34
N GLU A 192 -28.97 -16.22 -3.51
CA GLU A 192 -28.09 -16.77 -4.55
C GLU A 192 -27.31 -15.63 -5.24
N THR A 193 -27.98 -14.52 -5.55
CA THR A 193 -27.33 -13.30 -6.05
C THR A 193 -26.29 -12.77 -5.06
N GLU A 194 -26.60 -12.73 -3.76
CA GLU A 194 -25.65 -12.31 -2.70
C GLU A 194 -24.41 -13.21 -2.64
N LYS A 195 -24.62 -14.54 -2.71
CA LYS A 195 -23.53 -15.52 -2.74
C LYS A 195 -22.66 -15.37 -3.99
N ASN A 196 -23.29 -15.19 -5.16
CA ASN A 196 -22.58 -15.01 -6.42
C ASN A 196 -21.77 -13.71 -6.44
N ALA A 197 -22.30 -12.64 -5.86
CA ALA A 197 -21.57 -11.39 -5.68
C ALA A 197 -20.35 -11.55 -4.79
N LEU A 198 -20.47 -12.28 -3.67
CA LEU A 198 -19.34 -12.57 -2.80
C LEU A 198 -18.23 -13.33 -3.53
N ILE A 199 -18.57 -14.38 -4.28
CA ILE A 199 -17.62 -15.14 -5.11
C ILE A 199 -16.93 -14.22 -6.14
N ALA A 200 -17.69 -13.33 -6.78
CA ALA A 200 -17.15 -12.38 -7.73
C ALA A 200 -16.20 -11.36 -7.08
N LEU A 201 -16.48 -10.91 -5.86
CA LEU A 201 -15.58 -10.02 -5.09
C LEU A 201 -14.28 -10.73 -4.72
N GLU A 202 -14.38 -11.94 -4.15
CA GLU A 202 -13.22 -12.71 -3.72
C GLU A 202 -12.31 -13.07 -4.90
N SER A 203 -12.88 -13.47 -6.03
CA SER A 203 -12.12 -13.78 -7.25
C SER A 203 -11.44 -12.56 -7.89
N ARG A 204 -11.96 -11.35 -7.68
CA ARG A 204 -11.34 -10.09 -8.16
C ARG A 204 -10.29 -9.52 -7.20
N CYS A 205 -10.25 -10.00 -5.96
CA CYS A 205 -9.27 -9.57 -4.97
C CYS A 205 -7.87 -10.08 -5.35
N SER A 206 -7.04 -9.19 -5.87
CA SER A 206 -5.63 -9.45 -6.14
C SER A 206 -4.74 -8.42 -5.42
N PRO A 207 -3.62 -8.84 -4.81
CA PRO A 207 -2.67 -7.91 -4.20
C PRO A 207 -2.15 -6.92 -5.25
N ASN A 208 -2.17 -5.63 -4.94
CA ASN A 208 -1.68 -4.57 -5.82
C ASN A 208 -0.37 -4.00 -5.30
N HIS A 209 0.73 -4.71 -5.60
CA HIS A 209 2.07 -4.30 -5.18
C HIS A 209 2.59 -3.08 -5.94
N ASP A 210 2.25 -2.94 -7.23
CA ASP A 210 2.66 -1.77 -8.04
C ASP A 210 2.15 -0.45 -7.46
N ARG A 211 0.91 -0.45 -6.97
CA ARG A 211 0.35 0.71 -6.29
C ARG A 211 1.07 1.03 -4.99
N CYS A 212 1.47 0.01 -4.22
CA CYS A 212 2.27 0.20 -3.01
C CYS A 212 3.64 0.80 -3.35
N ILE A 213 4.32 0.27 -4.37
CA ILE A 213 5.60 0.79 -4.87
C ILE A 213 5.47 2.24 -5.29
N ALA A 214 4.43 2.60 -6.06
CA ALA A 214 4.20 3.96 -6.53
C ALA A 214 3.97 4.94 -5.35
N LEU A 215 3.14 4.54 -4.38
CA LEU A 215 2.85 5.36 -3.19
C LEU A 215 4.08 5.53 -2.30
N LEU A 216 4.82 4.46 -2.03
CA LEU A 216 6.06 4.50 -1.23
C LEU A 216 7.15 5.34 -1.91
N SER A 217 7.31 5.21 -3.22
CA SER A 217 8.27 6.01 -4.00
C SER A 217 7.92 7.51 -3.95
N SER A 218 6.62 7.82 -4.04
CA SER A 218 6.12 9.20 -3.92
C SER A 218 6.33 9.73 -2.50
N ALA A 219 6.01 8.93 -1.46
CA ALA A 219 6.25 9.29 -0.06
C ALA A 219 7.74 9.52 0.24
N MET A 220 8.61 8.63 -0.22
CA MET A 220 10.07 8.75 -0.09
C MET A 220 10.57 10.06 -0.70
N SER A 221 10.08 10.43 -1.89
CA SER A 221 10.43 11.67 -2.58
C SER A 221 10.00 12.90 -1.78
N GLN A 222 8.81 12.88 -1.18
CA GLN A 222 8.35 13.96 -0.28
C GLN A 222 9.23 14.04 0.98
N PHE A 223 9.53 12.93 1.65
CA PHE A 223 10.39 12.96 2.84
C PHE A 223 11.81 13.44 2.53
N LYS A 224 12.36 13.10 1.36
CA LYS A 224 13.62 13.66 0.88
C LYS A 224 13.51 15.17 0.69
N LYS A 225 12.44 15.66 0.04
CA LYS A 225 12.18 17.09 -0.18
C LYS A 225 12.13 17.89 1.13
N TYR A 226 11.51 17.36 2.18
CA TYR A 226 11.39 18.02 3.49
C TYR A 226 12.48 17.64 4.49
N LYS A 227 13.58 16.99 4.04
CA LYS A 227 14.74 16.61 4.86
C LYS A 227 14.42 15.68 6.05
N CYS A 228 13.36 14.87 5.93
CA CYS A 228 12.94 13.88 6.92
C CYS A 228 13.69 12.55 6.69
N LEU A 229 15.01 12.53 6.92
CA LEU A 229 15.89 11.40 6.54
C LEU A 229 15.48 10.05 7.15
N ARG A 230 15.08 10.04 8.43
CA ARG A 230 14.63 8.80 9.10
C ARG A 230 13.41 8.19 8.42
N MET A 231 12.44 9.03 8.03
CA MET A 231 11.24 8.57 7.32
C MET A 231 11.55 8.20 5.87
N GLN A 232 12.47 8.91 5.21
CA GLN A 232 12.96 8.50 3.88
C GLN A 232 13.54 7.08 3.91
N ARG A 233 14.43 6.78 4.86
CA ARG A 233 15.00 5.43 5.03
C ARG A 233 13.94 4.39 5.38
N TYR A 234 12.95 4.76 6.19
CA TYR A 234 11.82 3.88 6.46
C TYR A 234 11.03 3.55 5.19
N MET A 235 10.81 4.52 4.29
CA MET A 235 10.18 4.23 2.99
C MET A 235 11.05 3.33 2.11
N MET A 236 12.37 3.50 2.12
CA MET A 236 13.31 2.62 1.41
C MET A 236 13.23 1.18 1.92
N LEU A 237 13.08 0.99 3.23
CA LEU A 237 12.91 -0.34 3.82
C LEU A 237 11.62 -0.99 3.31
N LEU A 238 10.51 -0.25 3.33
CA LEU A 238 9.23 -0.76 2.83
C LEU A 238 9.27 -1.04 1.32
N LEU A 239 9.94 -0.20 0.52
CA LEU A 239 10.14 -0.43 -0.91
C LEU A 239 10.95 -1.70 -1.18
N SER A 240 12.00 -1.94 -0.40
CA SER A 240 12.79 -3.18 -0.47
C SER A 240 11.90 -4.40 -0.33
N ASP A 241 10.89 -4.34 0.55
CA ASP A 241 9.98 -5.46 0.80
C ASP A 241 9.01 -5.68 -0.37
N GLU A 242 8.44 -4.61 -0.92
CA GLU A 242 7.59 -4.74 -2.11
C GLU A 242 8.36 -5.29 -3.31
N TYR A 243 9.61 -4.84 -3.51
CA TYR A 243 10.44 -5.34 -4.59
C TYR A 243 10.83 -6.81 -4.39
N LEU A 244 11.05 -7.24 -3.14
CA LEU A 244 11.30 -8.65 -2.83
C LEU A 244 10.09 -9.52 -3.18
N VAL A 245 8.88 -9.09 -2.77
CA VAL A 245 7.63 -9.83 -3.02
C VAL A 245 7.29 -9.90 -4.51
N THR A 246 7.56 -8.83 -5.27
CA THR A 246 7.31 -8.77 -6.72
C THR A 246 8.43 -9.39 -7.57
N GLY A 247 9.47 -9.97 -6.95
CA GLY A 247 10.58 -10.61 -7.68
C GLY A 247 11.58 -9.64 -8.32
N GLN A 248 11.50 -8.34 -8.03
CA GLN A 248 12.45 -7.33 -8.51
C GLN A 248 13.72 -7.29 -7.63
N TYR A 249 14.43 -8.42 -7.57
CA TYR A 249 15.52 -8.65 -6.63
C TYR A 249 16.69 -7.68 -6.74
N VAL A 250 17.01 -7.17 -7.94
CA VAL A 250 18.07 -6.18 -8.15
C VAL A 250 17.75 -4.88 -7.39
N LYS A 251 16.52 -4.38 -7.48
CA LYS A 251 16.09 -3.16 -6.79
C LYS A 251 16.00 -3.38 -5.28
N ALA A 252 15.48 -4.53 -4.85
CA ALA A 252 15.43 -4.91 -3.44
C ALA A 252 16.84 -4.93 -2.82
N LEU A 253 17.81 -5.55 -3.51
CA LEU A 253 19.20 -5.60 -3.06
C LEU A 253 19.82 -4.20 -2.94
N GLN A 254 19.59 -3.31 -3.92
CA GLN A 254 20.09 -1.94 -3.87
C GLN A 254 19.60 -1.17 -2.64
N PHE A 255 18.31 -1.26 -2.32
CA PHE A 255 17.76 -0.63 -1.11
C PHE A 255 18.31 -1.27 0.17
N ALA A 256 18.36 -2.61 0.23
CA ALA A 256 18.82 -3.34 1.40
C ALA A 256 20.30 -3.06 1.71
N SER A 257 21.20 -3.15 0.72
CA SER A 257 22.64 -2.86 0.90
C SER A 257 22.89 -1.41 1.32
N HIS A 258 22.16 -0.45 0.74
CA HIS A 258 22.25 0.95 1.15
C HIS A 258 21.81 1.15 2.62
N LEU A 259 20.70 0.54 3.02
CA LEU A 259 20.19 0.65 4.39
C LEU A 259 21.10 -0.03 5.41
N ILE A 260 21.70 -1.18 5.09
CA ILE A 260 22.70 -1.83 5.93
C ILE A 260 23.85 -0.87 6.22
N TRP A 261 24.38 -0.21 5.18
CA TRP A 261 25.47 0.75 5.34
C TRP A 261 25.07 1.96 6.19
N GLU A 262 23.92 2.57 5.90
CA GLU A 262 23.39 3.72 6.65
C GLU A 262 23.17 3.41 8.13
N PHE A 263 22.55 2.27 8.44
CA PHE A 263 22.28 1.87 9.82
C PHE A 263 23.54 1.52 10.60
N ARG A 264 24.57 0.93 9.96
CA ARG A 264 25.88 0.75 10.60
C ARG A 264 26.51 2.08 10.97
N ARG A 265 26.48 3.06 10.07
CA ARG A 265 27.03 4.40 10.31
C ARG A 265 26.36 5.10 11.50
N GLU A 266 25.07 4.84 11.73
CA GLU A 266 24.30 5.41 12.84
C GLU A 266 24.33 4.57 14.12
N GLY A 267 25.00 3.42 14.12
CA GLY A 267 25.00 2.48 15.25
C GLY A 267 23.64 1.80 15.51
N PHE A 268 22.70 1.89 14.56
CA PHE A 268 21.37 1.30 14.70
C PHE A 268 21.37 -0.16 14.20
N ILE A 269 21.85 -1.07 15.03
CA ILE A 269 22.12 -2.47 14.63
C ILE A 269 20.85 -3.34 14.50
N GLN A 270 19.79 -3.01 15.25
CA GLN A 270 18.58 -3.84 15.36
C GLN A 270 17.96 -4.29 14.00
N PRO A 271 17.73 -3.41 13.01
CA PRO A 271 17.14 -3.83 11.73
C PRO A 271 18.14 -4.56 10.80
N ILE A 272 19.44 -4.52 11.09
CA ILE A 272 20.48 -5.00 10.17
C ILE A 272 20.41 -6.51 9.99
N ALA A 273 20.09 -7.28 11.03
CA ALA A 273 19.97 -8.73 10.93
C ALA A 273 18.90 -9.13 9.90
N MET A 274 17.70 -8.54 9.98
CA MET A 274 16.65 -8.80 9.00
C MET A 274 17.07 -8.37 7.59
N LEU A 275 17.74 -7.22 7.44
CA LEU A 275 18.19 -6.73 6.14
C LEU A 275 19.30 -7.60 5.53
N LEU A 276 20.23 -8.11 6.33
CA LEU A 276 21.30 -9.01 5.88
C LEU A 276 20.71 -10.29 5.27
N LEU A 277 19.71 -10.88 5.92
CA LEU A 277 19.04 -12.07 5.41
C LEU A 277 18.33 -11.79 4.08
N ARG A 278 17.59 -10.68 4.00
CA ARG A 278 16.89 -10.26 2.77
C ARG A 278 17.87 -9.97 1.63
N ALA A 279 18.94 -9.24 1.91
CA ALA A 279 19.99 -8.94 0.95
C ALA A 279 20.68 -10.23 0.47
N LEU A 280 20.94 -11.20 1.36
CA LEU A 280 21.55 -12.47 0.99
C LEU A 280 20.67 -13.27 0.02
N ILE A 281 19.36 -13.32 0.29
CA ILE A 281 18.38 -13.95 -0.61
C ILE A 281 18.36 -13.24 -1.97
N CYS A 282 18.37 -11.90 -1.99
CA CYS A 282 18.38 -11.15 -3.24
C CYS A 282 19.67 -11.39 -4.03
N ALA A 283 20.84 -11.32 -3.37
CA ALA A 283 22.15 -11.57 -3.97
C ALA A 283 22.22 -12.97 -4.59
N PHE A 284 21.67 -13.97 -3.90
CA PHE A 284 21.48 -15.31 -4.43
C PHE A 284 20.57 -15.32 -5.67
N ARG A 285 19.39 -14.69 -5.62
CA ARG A 285 18.44 -14.70 -6.77
C ARG A 285 18.97 -13.98 -8.01
N VAL A 286 19.81 -12.95 -7.85
CA VAL A 286 20.40 -12.19 -8.97
C VAL A 286 21.77 -12.71 -9.41
N ALA A 287 22.29 -13.75 -8.76
CA ALA A 287 23.61 -14.30 -9.01
C ALA A 287 24.80 -13.34 -8.80
N ASP A 288 24.68 -12.43 -7.82
CA ASP A 288 25.78 -11.57 -7.39
C ASP A 288 26.67 -12.27 -6.35
N VAL A 289 27.68 -12.99 -6.85
CA VAL A 289 28.62 -13.76 -6.01
C VAL A 289 29.40 -12.85 -5.04
N LYS A 290 29.77 -11.64 -5.48
CA LYS A 290 30.56 -10.71 -4.68
C LYS A 290 29.75 -10.23 -3.47
N GLU A 291 28.53 -9.77 -3.72
CA GLU A 291 27.65 -9.28 -2.66
C GLU A 291 27.22 -10.43 -1.74
N PHE A 292 26.92 -11.62 -2.31
CA PHE A 292 26.60 -12.82 -1.54
C PHE A 292 27.73 -13.20 -0.55
N MET A 293 28.99 -13.19 -1.00
CA MET A 293 30.15 -13.48 -0.14
C MET A 293 30.32 -12.43 0.97
N SER A 294 30.18 -11.15 0.62
CA SER A 294 30.26 -10.04 1.59
C SER A 294 29.19 -10.13 2.67
N LEU A 295 27.94 -10.42 2.28
CA LEU A 295 26.82 -10.59 3.20
C LEU A 295 26.98 -11.84 4.08
N SER A 296 27.47 -12.94 3.49
CA SER A 296 27.75 -14.19 4.21
C SER A 296 28.76 -13.97 5.35
N ILE A 297 29.85 -13.26 5.09
CA ILE A 297 30.86 -12.92 6.11
C ILE A 297 30.24 -12.05 7.22
N GLN A 298 29.39 -11.10 6.87
CA GLN A 298 28.71 -10.25 7.85
C GLN A 298 27.75 -11.06 8.75
N ILE A 299 27.04 -12.04 8.19
CA ILE A 299 26.14 -12.94 8.90
C ILE A 299 26.90 -13.83 9.89
N LEU A 300 28.12 -14.26 9.54
CA LEU A 300 28.99 -15.07 10.41
C LEU A 300 29.54 -14.30 11.62
N ASN A 301 29.34 -12.98 11.71
CA ASN A 301 29.67 -12.22 12.92
C ASN A 301 28.61 -12.43 14.02
N LEU A 302 28.65 -13.60 14.65
CA LEU A 302 27.70 -14.02 15.69
C LEU A 302 27.79 -13.17 16.97
N ARG A 303 28.90 -12.44 17.18
CA ARG A 303 29.01 -11.49 18.29
C ARG A 303 28.03 -10.32 18.12
N THR A 304 27.88 -9.85 16.88
CA THR A 304 26.96 -8.76 16.55
C THR A 304 25.55 -9.29 16.22
N PHE A 305 25.46 -10.48 15.61
CA PHE A 305 24.20 -11.06 15.13
C PHE A 305 24.02 -12.51 15.60
N PRO A 306 23.75 -12.75 16.89
CA PRO A 306 23.59 -14.10 17.43
C PRO A 306 22.40 -14.86 16.83
N THR A 307 21.43 -14.14 16.26
CA THR A 307 20.25 -14.71 15.58
C THR A 307 20.57 -15.62 14.40
N PHE A 308 21.79 -15.58 13.88
CA PHE A 308 22.23 -16.39 12.73
C PHE A 308 22.95 -17.69 13.11
N ALA A 309 23.02 -18.04 14.39
CA ALA A 309 23.67 -19.26 14.84
C ALA A 309 23.15 -20.50 14.10
N SER A 310 21.83 -20.58 13.86
CA SER A 310 21.18 -21.73 13.20
C SER A 310 21.52 -21.90 11.72
N ILE A 311 21.93 -20.83 11.02
CA ILE A 311 22.26 -20.87 9.57
C ILE A 311 23.77 -20.89 9.31
N THR A 312 24.59 -20.84 10.36
CA THR A 312 26.04 -20.64 10.23
C THR A 312 26.72 -21.75 9.44
N GLU A 313 26.42 -23.02 9.73
CA GLU A 313 27.00 -24.17 9.03
C GLU A 313 26.69 -24.14 7.53
N GLN A 314 25.45 -23.80 7.17
CA GLN A 314 25.00 -23.68 5.79
C GLN A 314 25.71 -22.55 5.04
N ILE A 315 25.91 -21.40 5.70
CA ILE A 315 26.65 -20.27 5.12
C ILE A 315 28.12 -20.63 4.90
N VAL A 316 28.77 -21.32 5.85
CA VAL A 316 30.15 -21.79 5.71
C VAL A 316 30.28 -22.80 4.56
N ALA A 317 29.36 -23.74 4.44
CA ALA A 317 29.32 -24.70 3.34
C ALA A 317 29.17 -23.99 1.98
N ASN A 318 28.28 -23.00 1.89
CA ASN A 318 28.08 -22.20 0.68
C ASN A 318 29.33 -21.40 0.28
N ILE A 319 30.04 -20.82 1.25
CA ILE A 319 31.33 -20.15 1.00
C ILE A 319 32.36 -21.14 0.43
N ALA A 320 32.43 -22.36 0.98
CA ALA A 320 33.35 -23.38 0.50
C ALA A 320 33.02 -23.81 -0.94
N LEU A 321 31.73 -23.99 -1.27
CA LEU A 321 31.28 -24.30 -2.63
C LEU A 321 31.71 -23.22 -3.62
N ILE A 322 31.46 -21.95 -3.31
CA ILE A 322 31.86 -20.82 -4.19
C ILE A 322 33.37 -20.85 -4.45
N ARG A 323 34.18 -21.09 -3.39
CA ARG A 323 35.65 -21.17 -3.52
C ARG A 323 36.13 -22.35 -4.37
N GLN A 324 35.33 -23.41 -4.47
CA GLN A 324 35.61 -24.59 -5.30
C GLN A 324 35.08 -24.44 -6.73
N GLY A 325 34.51 -23.29 -7.09
CA GLY A 325 33.86 -23.12 -8.39
C GLY A 325 32.51 -23.85 -8.49
N CYS A 326 31.86 -24.11 -7.37
CA CYS A 326 30.54 -24.70 -7.32
C CYS A 326 29.50 -23.64 -6.93
N PRO A 327 28.28 -23.66 -7.51
CA PRO A 327 27.22 -22.77 -7.08
C PRO A 327 26.79 -23.11 -5.64
N PRO A 328 26.60 -22.11 -4.76
CA PRO A 328 26.07 -22.35 -3.42
C PRO A 328 24.66 -22.91 -3.46
N HIS A 329 24.31 -23.64 -2.40
CA HIS A 329 22.94 -24.05 -2.15
C HIS A 329 22.09 -22.86 -1.69
N VAL A 330 20.77 -23.03 -1.78
CA VAL A 330 19.76 -22.13 -1.22
C VAL A 330 20.19 -21.70 0.18
N PRO A 331 20.43 -20.40 0.46
CA PRO A 331 21.00 -19.94 1.74
C PRO A 331 20.09 -20.07 2.96
N VAL A 332 18.77 -20.22 2.77
CA VAL A 332 17.78 -20.28 3.88
C VAL A 332 16.73 -21.35 3.58
N PRO A 333 16.51 -22.33 4.49
CA PRO A 333 15.63 -23.50 4.23
C PRO A 333 14.16 -23.19 3.90
N HIS A 334 13.67 -21.99 4.22
CA HIS A 334 12.26 -21.59 4.07
C HIS A 334 12.02 -20.43 3.10
N ALA A 335 13.00 -20.08 2.27
CA ALA A 335 12.89 -18.90 1.41
C ALA A 335 12.06 -19.10 0.13
N ASN A 336 11.12 -20.07 0.10
CA ASN A 336 10.22 -20.39 -1.01
C ASN A 336 10.89 -20.14 -2.39
N MET A 337 11.92 -20.94 -2.72
CA MET A 337 12.64 -20.81 -3.98
C MET A 337 12.12 -21.80 -5.00
N SER A 338 11.84 -21.34 -6.22
CA SER A 338 11.48 -22.23 -7.32
C SER A 338 12.71 -22.96 -7.87
N SER A 339 12.52 -24.16 -8.42
CA SER A 339 13.60 -24.96 -9.03
C SER A 339 14.28 -24.24 -10.20
N ALA A 340 13.54 -23.40 -10.92
CA ALA A 340 14.06 -22.58 -12.03
C ALA A 340 15.07 -21.52 -11.56
N GLU A 341 14.85 -20.90 -10.40
CA GLU A 341 15.73 -19.87 -9.85
C GLU A 341 17.06 -20.44 -9.35
N VAL A 342 17.01 -21.64 -8.76
CA VAL A 342 18.21 -22.38 -8.37
C VAL A 342 19.02 -22.79 -9.60
N HIS A 343 18.35 -23.18 -10.69
CA HIS A 343 19.01 -23.53 -11.95
C HIS A 343 19.64 -22.30 -12.64
N TYR A 344 18.94 -21.17 -12.67
CA TYR A 344 19.46 -19.91 -13.25
C TYR A 344 20.75 -19.47 -12.56
N PHE A 345 20.74 -19.45 -11.22
CA PHE A 345 21.92 -19.10 -10.45
C PHE A 345 23.07 -20.11 -10.67
N SER A 346 22.78 -21.41 -10.69
CA SER A 346 23.76 -22.47 -11.00
C SER A 346 24.40 -22.28 -12.37
N HIS A 347 23.62 -21.90 -13.38
CA HIS A 347 24.12 -21.62 -14.73
C HIS A 347 25.00 -20.37 -14.78
N PHE A 348 24.57 -19.27 -14.16
CA PHE A 348 25.31 -18.00 -14.17
C PHE A 348 26.64 -18.08 -13.41
N VAL A 349 26.66 -18.76 -12.25
CA VAL A 349 27.90 -18.97 -11.49
C VAL A 349 28.89 -19.83 -12.28
N LYS A 350 28.41 -20.90 -12.93
CA LYS A 350 29.26 -21.70 -13.82
C LYS A 350 29.85 -20.85 -14.94
N LEU A 351 29.05 -20.03 -15.62
CA LEU A 351 29.51 -19.11 -16.67
C LEU A 351 30.60 -18.15 -16.17
N LEU A 352 30.43 -17.56 -14.98
CA LEU A 352 31.41 -16.68 -14.36
C LEU A 352 32.74 -17.40 -14.08
N ILE A 353 32.68 -18.65 -13.63
CA ILE A 353 33.87 -19.46 -13.34
C ILE A 353 34.58 -19.91 -14.62
N TYR A 354 33.85 -20.17 -15.70
CA TYR A 354 34.46 -20.51 -16.99
C TYR A 354 35.06 -19.31 -17.74
N LEU A 355 34.75 -18.08 -17.32
CA LEU A 355 35.25 -16.83 -17.91
C LEU A 355 36.40 -16.19 -17.13
N THR A 356 36.82 -16.78 -16.00
CA THR A 356 37.98 -16.40 -15.18
C THR A 356 38.97 -17.55 -15.13
#